data_AF-A0A7X6BPS3-F1
#
_entry.id   AF-A0A7X6BPS3-F1
#
_cell.length_a   1.000
_cell.length_b   1.000
_cell.length_c   1.000
_cell.angle_alpha   90.00
_cell.angle_beta   90.00
_cell.angle_gamma   90.00
#
_symmetry.space_group_name_H-M   'P 1'
#
loop_
_entity.id
_entity.type
_entity.pdbx_description
1 polymer ?
#
loop_
_entity_poly.entity_id
_entity_poly.type
_entity_poly.pdbx_seq_one_letter_code
_entity_poly.pdbx_strand_id
1 'polypeptide(L)'
;MADPHHASDAHDDYVRGSQHIDEQASTFELFINLAKWGSLFIACILTFLVLWFQPGGSFIAGAIAAFVLLVAGVLFLRSGKKAH
;
A
#
# COMPACT_ATOMS: atom_id res chain seq x y z
N MET A 1 16.23 -44.55 9.99
CA MET A 1 15.03 -45.09 9.33
C MET A 1 13.94 -44.07 9.56
N ALA A 2 13.40 -43.47 8.49
CA ALA A 2 12.31 -42.50 8.59
C ALA A 2 11.04 -43.25 9.02
N ASP A 3 10.37 -42.74 10.06
CA ASP A 3 9.13 -43.29 10.58
C ASP A 3 8.00 -43.11 9.53
N PRO A 4 7.38 -44.19 9.03
CA PRO A 4 6.34 -44.11 7.99
C PRO A 4 4.94 -43.74 8.53
N HIS A 5 4.78 -43.43 9.82
CA HIS A 5 3.47 -43.27 10.47
C HIS A 5 2.87 -41.85 10.48
N HIS A 6 3.33 -40.88 9.68
CA HIS A 6 2.80 -39.50 9.75
C HIS A 6 2.16 -38.97 8.46
N ALA A 7 2.07 -39.78 7.39
CA ALA A 7 1.50 -39.34 6.12
C ALA A 7 -0.02 -39.55 6.01
N SER A 8 -0.61 -40.52 6.72
CA SER A 8 -2.06 -40.79 6.68
C SER A 8 -2.88 -39.85 7.56
N ASP A 9 -2.32 -39.44 8.71
CA ASP A 9 -3.07 -38.70 9.73
C ASP A 9 -3.11 -37.18 9.44
N ALA A 10 -2.19 -36.69 8.60
CA ALA A 10 -2.13 -35.28 8.19
C ALA A 10 -3.31 -34.83 7.31
N HIS A 11 -4.03 -35.77 6.68
CA HIS A 11 -5.17 -35.46 5.82
C HIS A 11 -6.49 -35.31 6.59
N ASP A 12 -6.62 -35.95 7.76
CA ASP A 12 -7.85 -35.92 8.56
C ASP A 12 -7.89 -34.74 9.56
N ASP A 13 -6.74 -34.18 9.94
CA ASP A 13 -6.62 -33.01 10.84
C ASP A 13 -6.78 -31.65 10.14
N TYR A 14 -6.79 -31.63 8.80
CA TYR A 14 -6.99 -30.39 8.05
C TYR A 14 -8.46 -29.97 8.06
N VAL A 15 -8.77 -28.86 8.75
CA VAL A 15 -10.07 -28.20 8.65
C VAL A 15 -9.96 -27.00 7.72
N ARG A 16 -10.69 -27.03 6.60
CA ARG A 16 -10.69 -25.92 5.64
C ARG A 16 -11.12 -24.61 6.31
N GLY A 17 -10.27 -23.58 6.22
CA GLY A 17 -10.56 -22.24 6.72
C GLY A 17 -10.37 -22.05 8.23
N SER A 18 -9.92 -23.06 8.96
CA SER A 18 -9.53 -22.92 10.38
C SER A 18 -8.13 -22.34 10.57
N GLN A 19 -7.35 -22.20 9.48
CA GLN A 19 -6.01 -21.64 9.54
C GLN A 19 -6.05 -20.19 10.03
N HIS A 20 -5.26 -19.89 11.06
CA HIS A 20 -5.03 -18.52 11.51
C HIS A 20 -4.39 -17.67 10.40
N ILE A 21 -4.96 -16.48 10.16
CA ILE A 21 -4.55 -15.57 9.08
C ILE A 21 -4.01 -14.22 9.58
N ASP A 22 -3.70 -14.11 10.88
CA ASP A 22 -3.36 -12.83 11.51
C ASP A 22 -2.15 -12.16 10.84
N GLU A 23 -1.13 -12.94 10.47
CA GLU A 23 0.07 -12.44 9.78
C GLU A 23 -0.22 -12.02 8.33
N GLN A 24 -1.07 -12.76 7.62
CA GLN A 24 -1.49 -12.43 6.26
C GLN A 24 -2.33 -11.15 6.25
N ALA A 25 -3.21 -10.98 7.25
CA ALA A 25 -4.01 -9.79 7.43
C ALA A 25 -3.12 -8.56 7.71
N SER A 26 -2.18 -8.68 8.66
CA SER A 26 -1.19 -7.64 8.95
C SER A 26 -0.37 -7.24 7.71
N THR A 27 0.08 -8.22 6.94
CA THR A 27 0.82 -7.99 5.69
C THR A 27 -0.04 -7.24 4.66
N PHE A 28 -1.31 -7.61 4.54
CA PHE A 28 -2.23 -6.95 3.62
C PHE A 28 -2.53 -5.50 4.04
N GLU A 29 -2.71 -5.24 5.34
CA GLU A 29 -2.88 -3.88 5.87
C GLU A 29 -1.66 -3.01 5.57
N LEU A 30 -0.44 -3.54 5.76
CA LEU A 30 0.79 -2.86 5.37
C LEU A 30 0.81 -2.54 3.88
N PHE A 31 0.47 -3.50 3.02
CA PHE A 31 0.42 -3.31 1.57
C PHE A 31 -0.56 -2.19 1.19
N ILE A 32 -1.77 -2.19 1.74
CA ILE A 32 -2.78 -1.16 1.45
C ILE A 32 -2.30 0.21 1.92
N ASN A 33 -1.69 0.29 3.10
CA ASN A 33 -1.11 1.54 3.60
C ASN A 33 0.00 2.05 2.68
N LEU A 34 0.91 1.19 2.24
CA LEU A 34 1.96 1.55 1.28
C LEU A 34 1.40 1.99 -0.07
N ALA A 35 0.41 1.27 -0.61
CA ALA A 35 -0.22 1.64 -1.88
C ALA A 35 -0.93 3.00 -1.78
N LYS A 36 -1.68 3.23 -0.69
CA LYS A 36 -2.41 4.46 -0.42
C LYS A 36 -1.49 5.67 -0.29
N TRP A 37 -0.48 5.59 0.57
CA TRP A 37 0.41 6.72 0.82
C TRP A 37 1.52 6.84 -0.25
N GLY A 38 2.02 5.72 -0.75
CA GLY A 38 3.05 5.66 -1.78
C GLY A 38 2.58 6.20 -3.12
N SER A 39 1.34 5.91 -3.54
CA SER A 39 0.78 6.48 -4.79
C SER A 39 0.68 8.01 -4.74
N LEU A 40 0.26 8.58 -3.62
CA LEU A 40 0.24 10.04 -3.43
C LEU A 40 1.65 10.63 -3.54
N PHE A 41 2.64 9.99 -2.90
CA PHE A 41 4.02 10.45 -2.94
C PHE A 41 4.60 10.42 -4.36
N ILE A 42 4.36 9.33 -5.11
CA ILE A 42 4.75 9.21 -6.51
C ILE A 42 4.09 10.31 -7.35
N ALA A 43 2.79 10.56 -7.18
CA ALA A 43 2.08 11.61 -7.91
C ALA A 43 2.66 13.01 -7.66
N CYS A 44 3.03 13.32 -6.41
CA CYS A 44 3.67 14.58 -6.04
C CYS A 44 5.06 14.73 -6.70
N ILE A 45 5.87 13.68 -6.65
CA ILE A 45 7.20 13.67 -7.28
C ILE A 45 7.09 13.85 -8.78
N LEU A 46 6.21 13.10 -9.45
CA LEU A 46 6.04 13.20 -10.89
C LEU A 46 5.58 14.61 -11.28
N THR A 47 4.61 15.18 -10.55
CA THR A 47 4.15 16.55 -10.79
C THR A 47 5.29 17.57 -10.66
N PHE A 48 6.10 17.45 -9.60
CA PHE A 48 7.25 18.31 -9.37
C PHE A 48 8.29 18.21 -10.49
N LEU A 49 8.72 16.99 -10.83
CA LEU A 49 9.77 16.76 -11.82
C LEU A 49 9.31 17.17 -13.22
N VAL A 50 8.04 16.93 -13.57
CA VAL A 50 7.47 17.35 -14.86
C VAL A 50 7.46 18.87 -14.99
N LEU A 51 6.97 19.59 -13.97
CA LEU A 51 6.90 21.05 -14.03
C LEU A 51 8.26 21.74 -13.93
N TRP A 52 9.24 21.08 -13.29
CA TRP A 52 10.61 21.56 -13.28
C TRP A 52 11.29 21.36 -14.63
N PHE A 53 11.27 20.15 -15.18
CA PHE A 53 12.11 19.80 -16.34
C PHE A 53 11.47 20.02 -17.72
N GLN A 54 10.17 20.33 -17.81
CA GLN A 54 9.55 20.70 -19.08
C GLN A 54 10.15 22.02 -19.65
N PRO A 55 10.14 22.25 -20.98
CA PRO A 55 10.72 23.46 -21.58
C PRO A 55 10.10 24.75 -21.00
N GLY A 56 10.94 25.66 -20.50
CA GLY A 56 10.47 26.84 -19.76
C GLY A 56 9.92 26.53 -18.36
N GLY A 57 10.26 25.37 -17.82
CA GLY A 57 9.87 24.90 -16.49
C GLY A 57 10.45 25.72 -15.35
N SER A 58 9.86 25.54 -14.17
CA SER A 58 10.19 26.30 -12.98
C SER A 58 10.17 25.41 -11.76
N PHE A 59 11.31 25.38 -11.06
CA PHE A 59 11.45 24.67 -9.79
C PHE A 59 10.40 25.13 -8.77
N ILE A 60 10.24 26.45 -8.62
CA ILE A 60 9.34 27.04 -7.61
C ILE A 60 7.89 26.70 -7.94
N ALA A 61 7.49 26.85 -9.21
CA ALA A 61 6.13 26.53 -9.63
C ALA A 61 5.83 25.03 -9.43
N GLY A 62 6.77 24.15 -9.80
CA GLY A 62 6.65 22.72 -9.58
C GLY A 62 6.55 22.37 -8.08
N ALA A 63 7.36 23.01 -7.24
CA ALA A 63 7.36 22.76 -5.79
C ALA A 63 6.03 23.17 -5.15
N ILE A 64 5.48 24.33 -5.53
CA ILE A 64 4.17 24.79 -5.05
C ILE A 64 3.07 23.83 -5.50
N ALA A 65 3.06 23.43 -6.77
CA ALA A 65 2.05 22.50 -7.30
C ALA A 65 2.09 21.14 -6.59
N ALA A 66 3.28 20.57 -6.40
CA ALA A 66 3.46 19.32 -5.68
C ALA A 66 3.07 19.44 -4.20
N PHE A 67 3.36 20.58 -3.55
CA PHE A 67 2.94 20.83 -2.17
C PHE A 67 1.41 20.94 -2.03
N VAL A 68 0.75 21.67 -2.94
CA VAL A 68 -0.71 21.77 -2.95
C VAL A 68 -1.35 20.39 -3.18
N LEU A 69 -0.82 19.60 -4.12
CA LEU A 69 -1.28 18.24 -4.37
C LEU A 69 -1.09 17.34 -3.14
N LEU A 70 0.05 17.45 -2.45
CA LEU A 70 0.32 16.71 -1.23
C LEU A 70 -0.70 17.06 -0.13
N VAL A 71 -0.90 18.34 0.15
CA VAL A 71 -1.84 18.80 1.18
C VAL A 71 -3.26 18.35 0.85
N ALA A 72 -3.72 18.60 -0.37
CA ALA A 72 -5.05 18.18 -0.82
C ALA A 72 -5.21 16.65 -0.72
N GLY A 73 -4.22 15.89 -1.18
CA GLY A 73 -4.20 14.43 -1.11
C GLY A 73 -4.23 13.91 0.32
N VAL A 74 -3.44 14.48 1.25
CA VAL A 74 -3.45 14.11 2.67
C VAL A 74 -4.81 14.36 3.29
N LEU A 75 -5.42 15.52 3.04
CA LEU A 75 -6.75 15.85 3.55
C LEU A 75 -7.82 14.89 3.00
N PHE A 76 -7.76 14.57 1.71
CA PHE A 76 -8.68 13.62 1.07
C PHE A 76 -8.51 12.18 1.58
N LEU A 77 -7.27 11.71 1.73
CA LEU A 77 -6.99 10.36 2.25
C LEU A 77 -7.37 10.21 3.72
N ARG A 78 -7.39 11.31 4.49
CA ARG A 78 -7.83 11.35 5.89
C ARG A 78 -9.35 11.52 6.04
N SER A 79 -10.06 12.04 5.02
CA SER A 79 -11.51 12.24 5.07
C SER A 79 -12.33 10.98 4.76
N GLY A 80 -11.66 9.84 4.51
CA GLY A 80 -12.30 8.57 4.16
C GLY A 80 -13.44 8.19 5.12
N LYS A 81 -14.62 7.91 4.56
CA LYS A 81 -15.75 7.35 5.32
C LYS A 81 -15.32 6.03 5.96
N LYS A 82 -15.73 5.79 7.20
CA LYS A 82 -15.63 4.47 7.83
C LYS A 82 -16.31 3.46 6.90
N ALA A 83 -15.58 2.43 6.47
CA ALA A 83 -16.21 1.30 5.81
C ALA A 83 -17.24 0.72 6.80
N HIS A 84 -18.49 0.63 6.35
CA HIS A 84 -19.60 0.05 7.11
C HIS A 84 -19.46 -1.46 7.21
#